data_AF-A0A0S4WTG0-F1
#
_entry.id   AF-A0A0S4WTG0-F1
#
_cell.length_a   1.000
_cell.length_b   1.000
_cell.length_c   1.000
_cell.angle_alpha   90.00
_cell.angle_beta   90.00
_cell.angle_gamma   90.00
#
_symmetry.space_group_name_H-M   'P 1'
#
loop_
_entity.id
_entity.type
_entity.pdbx_description
1 polymer ?
#
loop_
_entity_poly.entity_id
_entity_poly.type
_entity_poly.pdbx_seq_one_letter_code
_entity_poly.pdbx_strand_id
1 'polypeptide(L)'
;MNLMAALAQAGLVRDWSRHARWLKAVSEWLLPYGSDAGAMHVRVEGRDGGHQARARAWHLVAARGDGPYVPTLAAAALVRRFLEGTLRQRGARPCIGLLTLADFARETEGLAITMQDTPA
;
A
#
# COMPACT_ATOMS: atom_id res chain seq x y z
N MET A 1 -0.22 -17.79 9.68
CA MET A 1 -1.59 -17.45 10.11
C MET A 1 -2.51 -18.66 10.24
N ASN A 2 -2.48 -19.64 9.32
CA ASN A 2 -3.39 -20.80 9.35
C ASN A 2 -3.26 -21.69 10.60
N LEU A 3 -2.04 -21.91 11.13
CA LEU A 3 -1.84 -22.70 12.34
C LEU A 3 -2.45 -22.05 13.59
N MET A 4 -2.27 -20.74 13.76
CA MET A 4 -2.87 -20.01 14.89
C MET A 4 -4.40 -19.97 14.80
N ALA A 5 -4.93 -19.80 13.59
CA ALA A 5 -6.37 -19.89 13.36
C ALA A 5 -6.91 -21.29 13.72
N ALA A 6 -6.21 -22.37 13.32
CA ALA A 6 -6.59 -23.74 13.65
C ALA A 6 -6.52 -24.03 15.16
N LEU A 7 -5.50 -23.54 15.87
CA LEU A 7 -5.37 -23.68 17.33
C LEU A 7 -6.46 -22.91 18.10
N ALA A 8 -6.87 -21.74 17.59
CA ALA A 8 -8.00 -21.01 18.13
C ALA A 8 -9.32 -21.73 17.87
N GLN A 9 -9.53 -22.24 16.65
CA GLN A 9 -10.71 -23.02 16.28
C GLN A 9 -10.81 -24.34 17.06
N ALA A 10 -9.69 -25.00 17.35
CA ALA A 10 -9.62 -26.20 18.19
C ALA A 10 -9.80 -25.90 19.70
N GLY A 11 -9.96 -24.63 20.09
CA GLY A 11 -10.14 -24.22 21.48
C GLY A 11 -8.90 -24.30 22.37
N LEU A 12 -7.74 -24.67 21.80
CA LEU A 12 -6.46 -24.78 22.50
C LEU A 12 -5.94 -23.40 22.94
N VAL A 13 -6.25 -22.35 22.18
CA VAL A 13 -5.92 -20.97 22.54
C VAL A 13 -7.17 -20.10 22.47
N ARG A 14 -7.71 -19.75 23.64
CA ARG A 14 -8.86 -18.85 23.78
C ARG A 14 -8.51 -17.37 23.70
N ASP A 15 -7.27 -17.02 24.01
CA ASP A 15 -6.82 -15.63 24.11
C ASP A 15 -5.33 -15.50 23.72
N TRP A 16 -5.10 -15.02 22.51
CA TRP A 16 -3.74 -14.78 21.98
C TRP A 16 -3.05 -13.59 22.64
N SER A 17 -3.79 -12.67 23.27
CA SER A 17 -3.21 -11.48 23.91
C SER A 17 -2.24 -11.86 25.03
N ARG A 18 -2.55 -12.93 25.77
CA ARG A 18 -1.69 -13.49 26.83
C ARG A 18 -0.33 -13.96 26.32
N HIS A 19 -0.26 -14.33 25.04
CA HIS A 19 0.94 -14.83 24.38
C HIS A 19 1.59 -13.78 23.49
N ALA A 20 1.06 -12.54 23.45
CA ALA A 20 1.51 -11.50 22.54
C ALA A 20 2.99 -11.15 22.71
N ARG A 21 3.50 -11.10 23.95
CA ARG A 21 4.93 -10.83 24.22
C ARG A 21 5.83 -11.89 23.61
N TRP A 22 5.45 -13.16 23.75
CA TRP A 22 6.21 -14.28 23.18
C TRP A 22 6.10 -14.30 21.66
N LEU A 23 4.89 -14.14 21.10
CA LEU A 23 4.66 -14.06 19.65
C LEU A 23 5.45 -12.93 19.00
N LYS A 24 5.53 -11.77 19.66
CA LYS A 24 6.35 -10.65 19.22
C LYS A 24 7.84 -11.02 19.21
N ALA A 25 8.35 -11.64 20.27
CA ALA A 25 9.74 -12.07 20.33
C ALA A 25 10.08 -13.08 19.21
N VAL A 26 9.19 -14.04 18.94
CA VAL A 26 9.34 -14.98 17.82
C VAL A 26 9.30 -14.24 16.48
N SER A 27 8.41 -13.28 16.29
CA SER A 27 8.36 -12.46 15.07
C SER A 27 9.63 -11.64 14.86
N GLU A 28 10.20 -11.07 15.92
CA GLU A 28 11.44 -10.29 15.85
C GLU A 28 12.64 -11.18 15.52
N TRP A 29 12.67 -12.41 16.06
CA TRP A 29 13.68 -13.40 15.71
C TRP A 29 13.60 -13.84 14.26
N LEU A 30 12.39 -13.87 13.69
CA LEU A 30 12.16 -14.23 12.28
C LEU A 30 12.34 -13.05 11.31
N LEU A 31 12.44 -11.81 11.82
CA LEU A 31 12.57 -10.60 11.00
C LEU A 31 13.74 -10.63 10.00
N PRO A 32 14.93 -11.17 10.34
CA PRO A 32 16.06 -11.29 9.40
C PRO A 32 15.80 -12.22 8.21
N TYR A 33 14.79 -13.09 8.29
CA TYR A 33 14.39 -13.98 7.19
C TYR A 33 13.39 -13.32 6.23
N GLY A 34 12.95 -12.09 6.53
CA GLY A 34 12.07 -11.30 5.68
C GLY A 34 12.83 -10.47 4.63
N SER A 35 12.06 -9.87 3.73
CA SER A 35 12.54 -8.82 2.81
C SER A 35 12.14 -7.46 3.35
N ASP A 36 13.00 -6.46 3.17
CA ASP A 36 12.71 -5.05 3.40
C ASP A 36 12.00 -4.38 2.21
N ALA A 37 11.81 -5.13 1.13
CA ALA A 37 11.10 -4.71 -0.07
C ALA A 37 9.64 -5.19 -0.08
N GLY A 38 8.73 -4.28 -0.40
CA GLY A 38 7.32 -4.54 -0.68
C GLY A 38 6.96 -4.11 -2.09
N ALA A 39 5.90 -4.69 -2.66
CA ALA A 39 5.39 -4.30 -3.97
C ALA A 39 3.86 -4.33 -4.02
N MET A 40 3.29 -3.50 -4.88
CA MET A 40 1.88 -3.47 -5.22
C MET A 40 1.73 -3.51 -6.73
N HIS A 41 0.83 -4.34 -7.24
CA HIS A 41 0.52 -4.47 -8.66
C HIS A 41 -0.98 -4.32 -8.86
N VAL A 42 -1.36 -3.43 -9.78
CA VAL A 42 -2.75 -3.17 -10.14
C VAL A 42 -2.88 -3.32 -11.65
N ARG A 43 -3.79 -4.19 -12.10
CA ARG A 43 -4.12 -4.37 -13.51
C ARG A 43 -5.59 -4.01 -13.73
N VAL A 44 -5.84 -3.15 -14.71
CA VAL A 44 -7.18 -2.73 -15.11
C VAL A 44 -7.38 -3.15 -16.55
N GLU A 45 -8.47 -3.87 -16.80
CA GLU A 45 -8.87 -4.32 -18.12
C GLU A 45 -10.26 -3.78 -18.44
N GLY A 46 -10.49 -3.46 -19.70
CA GLY A 46 -11.75 -2.91 -20.16
C GLY A 46 -11.82 -2.84 -21.67
N ARG A 47 -12.83 -2.13 -22.17
CA ARG A 47 -12.98 -1.83 -23.59
C ARG A 47 -12.93 -0.33 -23.79
N ASP A 48 -12.31 0.11 -24.88
CA ASP A 48 -12.34 1.51 -25.28
C ASP A 48 -13.66 1.90 -25.98
N GLY A 49 -13.78 3.17 -26.39
CA GLY A 49 -14.97 3.67 -27.11
C GLY A 49 -15.23 2.96 -28.45
N GLY A 50 -14.24 2.23 -28.99
CA GLY A 50 -14.37 1.39 -30.17
C GLY A 50 -14.69 -0.08 -29.86
N HIS A 51 -15.03 -0.42 -28.62
CA HIS A 51 -15.22 -1.79 -28.12
C HIS A 51 -13.97 -2.68 -28.17
N GLN A 52 -12.79 -2.11 -28.40
CA GLN A 52 -11.55 -2.87 -28.42
C GLN A 52 -11.04 -3.10 -27.00
N ALA A 53 -10.55 -4.32 -26.74
CA ALA A 53 -9.99 -4.66 -25.44
C ALA A 53 -8.73 -3.81 -25.15
N ARG A 54 -8.67 -3.26 -23.95
CA ARG A 54 -7.54 -2.48 -23.44
C ARG A 54 -7.18 -2.99 -22.05
N ALA A 55 -5.89 -3.06 -21.79
CA ALA A 55 -5.36 -3.33 -20.48
C ALA A 55 -4.29 -2.29 -20.10
N ARG A 56 -4.20 -2.00 -18.81
CA ARG A 56 -3.15 -1.20 -18.19
C ARG A 56 -2.70 -1.90 -16.92
N ALA A 57 -1.40 -1.94 -16.71
CA ALA A 57 -0.80 -2.41 -15.48
C ALA A 57 -0.02 -1.26 -14.84
N TRP A 58 -0.10 -1.17 -13.53
CA TRP A 58 0.67 -0.25 -12.73
C TRP A 58 1.33 -1.00 -11.59
N HIS A 59 2.62 -0.73 -11.38
CA HIS A 59 3.43 -1.35 -10.37
C HIS A 59 4.04 -0.29 -9.46
N LEU A 60 4.07 -0.59 -8.16
CA LEU A 60 4.82 0.14 -7.15
C LEU A 60 5.76 -0.83 -6.45
N VAL A 61 7.01 -0.46 -6.30
CA VAL A 61 8.01 -1.20 -5.52
C VAL A 61 8.59 -0.25 -4.49
N ALA A 62 8.50 -0.61 -3.21
CA ALA A 62 9.13 0.09 -2.10
C ALA A 62 10.25 -0.80 -1.56
N ALA A 63 11.50 -0.40 -1.77
CA ALA A 63 12.68 -1.13 -1.31
C ALA A 63 13.31 -0.46 -0.08
N ARG A 64 14.41 -1.02 0.44
CA ARG A 64 15.23 -0.43 1.52
C ARG A 64 14.44 -0.08 2.80
N GLY A 65 13.33 -0.80 3.05
CA GLY A 65 12.49 -0.56 4.21
C GLY A 65 11.56 0.65 4.12
N ASP A 66 11.41 1.28 2.94
CA ASP A 66 10.55 2.47 2.77
C ASP A 66 9.06 2.12 2.57
N GLY A 67 8.69 0.84 2.61
CA GLY A 67 7.32 0.36 2.54
C GLY A 67 6.32 1.07 3.50
N PRO A 68 6.69 1.33 4.77
CA PRO A 68 5.81 2.04 5.71
C PRO A 68 5.42 3.46 5.30
N TYR A 69 6.18 4.11 4.39
CA TYR A 69 5.85 5.46 3.91
C TYR A 69 4.74 5.46 2.84
N VAL A 70 4.54 4.35 2.10
CA VAL A 70 3.55 4.25 1.02
C VAL A 70 2.15 4.75 1.41
N PRO A 71 1.53 4.36 2.54
CA PRO A 71 0.21 4.86 2.93
C PRO A 71 0.18 6.36 3.26
N THR A 72 1.33 6.94 3.64
CA THR A 72 1.44 8.36 4.03
C THR A 72 1.55 9.29 2.81
N LEU A 73 1.98 8.78 1.65
CA LEU A 73 2.14 9.55 0.42
C LEU A 73 0.84 10.25 0.01
N ALA A 74 -0.31 9.59 0.17
CA ALA A 74 -1.62 10.18 -0.14
C ALA A 74 -1.92 11.42 0.71
N ALA A 75 -1.59 11.37 2.01
CA ALA A 75 -1.80 12.49 2.91
C ALA A 75 -0.85 13.65 2.58
N ALA A 76 0.44 13.36 2.34
CA ALA A 76 1.43 14.35 1.94
C ALA A 76 1.04 15.06 0.63
N ALA A 77 0.64 14.29 -0.38
CA ALA A 77 0.21 14.82 -1.68
C ALA A 77 -1.03 15.71 -1.56
N LEU A 78 -2.01 15.33 -0.74
CA LEU A 78 -3.20 16.15 -0.48
C LEU A 78 -2.82 17.48 0.20
N VAL A 79 -1.99 17.43 1.23
CA VAL A 79 -1.51 18.63 1.94
C VAL A 79 -0.80 19.56 0.95
N ARG A 80 0.07 19.03 0.10
CA ARG A 80 0.76 19.82 -0.92
C ARG A 80 -0.20 20.50 -1.88
N ARG A 81 -1.19 19.78 -2.42
CA ARG A 81 -2.20 20.39 -3.30
C ARG A 81 -3.05 21.47 -2.61
N PHE A 82 -3.29 21.35 -1.31
CA PHE A 82 -3.93 22.42 -0.55
C PHE A 82 -3.04 23.65 -0.41
N LEU A 83 -1.75 23.46 -0.11
CA LEU A 83 -0.77 24.54 0.00
C LEU A 83 -0.55 25.27 -1.34
N GLU A 84 -0.51 24.53 -2.45
CA GLU A 84 -0.39 25.07 -3.81
C GLU A 84 -1.69 25.70 -4.32
N GLY A 85 -2.81 25.57 -3.60
CA GLY A 85 -4.11 26.06 -4.03
C GLY A 85 -4.72 25.32 -5.23
N THR A 86 -4.15 24.18 -5.64
CA THR A 86 -4.62 23.39 -6.79
C THR A 86 -5.81 22.48 -6.44
N LEU A 87 -6.11 22.30 -5.15
CA LEU A 87 -7.28 21.58 -4.67
C LEU A 87 -8.31 22.53 -4.04
N ARG A 88 -9.36 22.84 -4.82
CA ARG A 88 -10.45 23.76 -4.42
C ARG A 88 -11.57 23.09 -3.62
N GLN A 89 -11.61 21.76 -3.62
CA GLN A 89 -12.68 21.00 -2.98
C GLN A 89 -12.59 21.12 -1.46
N ARG A 90 -13.73 21.19 -0.78
CA ARG A 90 -13.86 21.34 0.68
C ARG A 90 -14.90 20.34 1.23
N GLY A 91 -14.81 20.03 2.52
CA GLY A 91 -15.68 19.07 3.22
C GLY A 91 -15.19 17.61 3.15
N ALA A 92 -15.72 16.78 4.04
CA ALA A 92 -15.35 15.37 4.16
C ALA A 92 -15.78 14.56 2.93
N ARG A 93 -14.84 13.82 2.32
CA ARG A 93 -15.07 12.98 1.14
C ARG A 93 -13.96 11.94 0.96
N PRO A 94 -14.18 10.87 0.18
CA PRO A 94 -13.10 9.97 -0.25
C PRO A 94 -12.05 10.72 -1.08
N CYS A 95 -10.80 10.27 -1.03
CA CYS A 95 -9.70 10.82 -1.85
C CYS A 95 -9.73 10.35 -3.32
N ILE A 96 -10.77 9.63 -3.74
CA ILE A 96 -10.93 9.11 -5.10
C ILE A 96 -11.06 10.29 -6.08
N GLY A 97 -10.20 10.33 -7.09
CA GLY A 97 -10.16 11.42 -8.08
C GLY A 97 -9.58 12.74 -7.54
N LEU A 98 -9.11 12.79 -6.30
CA LEU A 98 -8.45 13.98 -5.73
C LEU A 98 -6.95 14.00 -5.96
N LEU A 99 -6.34 12.87 -6.29
CA LEU A 99 -4.91 12.73 -6.52
C LEU A 99 -4.69 11.96 -7.82
N THR A 100 -3.60 12.32 -8.50
CA THR A 100 -3.10 11.65 -9.69
C THR A 100 -1.88 10.79 -9.34
N LEU A 101 -1.52 9.83 -10.18
CA LEU A 101 -0.27 9.06 -10.01
C LEU A 101 0.97 9.97 -9.98
N ALA A 102 0.94 11.10 -10.70
CA ALA A 102 2.02 12.09 -10.67
C ALA A 102 2.15 12.78 -9.31
N ASP A 103 1.03 13.04 -8.62
CA ASP A 103 1.05 13.58 -7.26
C ASP A 103 1.77 12.62 -6.30
N PHE A 104 1.53 11.31 -6.43
CA PHE A 104 2.23 10.29 -5.66
C PHE A 104 3.71 10.20 -6.01
N ALA A 105 4.05 10.22 -7.30
CA ALA A 105 5.45 10.15 -7.75
C ALA A 105 6.30 11.29 -7.16
N ARG A 106 5.75 12.50 -7.06
CA ARG A 106 6.42 13.63 -6.42
C ARG A 106 6.69 13.41 -4.93
N GLU A 107 5.76 12.82 -4.18
CA GLU A 107 6.00 12.54 -2.75
C GLU A 107 6.95 11.35 -2.51
N THR A 108 7.30 10.58 -3.55
CA THR A 108 8.33 9.54 -3.44
C THR A 108 9.76 10.06 -3.60
N GLU A 109 9.94 11.35 -3.91
CA GLU A 109 11.27 11.95 -4.02
C GLU A 109 12.09 11.74 -2.73
N GLY A 110 13.27 11.15 -2.88
CA GLY A 110 14.15 10.82 -1.75
C GLY A 110 13.86 9.48 -1.07
N LEU A 111 12.78 8.78 -1.43
CA LEU A 111 12.47 7.43 -0.97
C LEU A 111 12.89 6.37 -2.00
N ALA A 112 13.16 5.16 -1.56
CA ALA A 112 13.41 3.99 -2.39
C ALA A 112 12.11 3.39 -2.94
N ILE A 113 11.20 4.24 -3.42
CA ILE A 113 9.90 3.86 -3.96
C ILE A 113 9.87 4.21 -5.44
N THR A 114 9.57 3.22 -6.27
CA THR A 114 9.43 3.39 -7.72
C THR A 114 8.01 3.06 -8.16
N MET A 115 7.52 3.77 -9.17
CA MET A 115 6.20 3.58 -9.76
C MET A 115 6.33 3.50 -11.28
N GLN A 116 5.70 2.50 -11.90
CA GLN A 116 5.76 2.27 -13.35
C GLN A 116 4.36 1.95 -13.89
N ASP A 117 3.95 2.65 -14.95
CA ASP A 117 2.77 2.30 -15.75
C ASP A 117 3.25 1.54 -17.00
N THR A 118 2.61 0.42 -17.29
CA THR A 118 2.91 -0.42 -18.45
C THR A 118 1.63 -0.68 -19.24
N PRO A 119 1.62 -0.47 -20.57
CA PRO A 119 0.56 -0.99 -21.41
C PRO A 119 0.57 -2.53 -21.31
N ALA A 120 -0.53 -3.09 -20.81
CA ALA A 120 -0.66 -4.52 -20.56
C ALA A 120 -1.13 -5.30 -21.80
#